data_AF-A0A399LZK1-F1
#
_entry.id   AF-A0A399LZK1-F1
#
_cell.length_a   1.000
_cell.length_b   1.000
_cell.length_c   1.000
_cell.angle_alpha   90.00
_cell.angle_beta   90.00
_cell.angle_gamma   90.00
#
_symmetry.space_group_name_H-M   'P 1'
#
loop_
_entity.id
_entity.type
_entity.pdbx_description
1 polymer ?
#
loop_
_entity_poly.entity_id
_entity_poly.type
_entity_poly.pdbx_seq_one_letter_code
_entity_poly.pdbx_strand_id
1 'polypeptide(L)'
;MSIDINHLTADELVDLNHRIIERLKILEALETHKSMMGLHSGARVSFTSPGGERIEGTVMKLNRKTVTVVTDVGRRWNVSPHLLSVIVKEVSGNVVDIRSRK
;
A
#
# COMPACT_ATOMS: atom_id res chain seq x y z
N MET A 1 -20.51 14.78 13.11
CA MET A 1 -21.24 14.20 14.27
C MET A 1 -20.47 14.56 15.52
N SER A 2 -21.15 15.00 16.58
CA SER A 2 -20.55 15.25 17.90
C SER A 2 -20.67 13.98 18.75
N ILE A 3 -19.60 13.59 19.43
CA ILE A 3 -19.63 12.54 20.46
C ILE A 3 -19.55 13.29 21.79
N ASP A 4 -20.64 13.27 22.57
CA ASP A 4 -20.64 13.86 23.91
C ASP A 4 -20.06 12.88 24.92
N ILE A 5 -19.11 13.35 25.73
CA ILE A 5 -18.37 12.56 26.72
C ILE A 5 -18.46 13.15 28.14
N ASN A 6 -19.19 14.25 28.33
CA ASN A 6 -19.23 14.98 29.60
C ASN A 6 -19.93 14.21 30.73
N HIS A 7 -20.68 13.16 30.38
CA HIS A 7 -21.35 12.29 31.35
C HIS A 7 -20.44 11.17 31.87
N LEU A 8 -19.22 11.03 31.35
CA LEU A 8 -18.28 9.96 31.72
C LEU A 8 -17.37 10.38 32.88
N THR A 9 -17.14 9.45 33.80
CA THR A 9 -16.12 9.56 34.85
C THR A 9 -14.71 9.37 34.28
N ALA A 10 -13.68 9.65 35.09
CA ALA A 10 -12.28 9.49 34.66
C ALA A 10 -11.94 8.05 34.24
N ASP A 11 -12.41 7.04 34.99
CA ASP A 11 -12.15 5.62 34.66
C ASP A 11 -12.86 5.20 33.37
N GLU A 12 -14.09 5.67 33.15
CA GLU A 12 -14.84 5.42 31.92
C GLU A 12 -14.20 6.09 30.69
N LEU A 13 -13.61 7.28 30.87
CA LEU A 13 -12.84 7.95 29.81
C LEU A 13 -11.57 7.17 29.46
N VAL A 14 -10.89 6.59 30.45
CA VAL A 14 -9.70 5.76 30.22
C VAL A 14 -10.08 4.48 29.46
N ASP A 15 -11.16 3.80 29.86
CA ASP A 15 -11.67 2.63 29.15
C ASP A 15 -12.08 2.96 27.71
N LEU A 16 -12.81 4.06 27.53
CA LEU A 16 -13.21 4.55 26.21
C LEU A 16 -11.97 4.82 25.34
N ASN A 17 -10.95 5.47 25.90
CA ASN A 17 -9.71 5.74 25.18
C ASN A 17 -9.00 4.45 24.74
N HIS A 18 -8.90 3.44 25.61
CA HIS A 18 -8.30 2.15 25.24
C HIS A 18 -9.04 1.50 24.07
N ARG A 19 -10.37 1.50 24.10
CA ARG A 19 -11.21 0.96 23.02
C ARG A 19 -11.06 1.74 21.71
N ILE A 20 -10.97 3.07 21.79
CA ILE A 20 -10.71 3.92 20.62
C ILE A 20 -9.36 3.57 20.00
N ILE A 21 -8.31 3.50 20.81
CA ILE A 21 -6.96 3.15 20.34
C ILE A 21 -6.94 1.77 19.69
N GLU A 22 -7.56 0.78 20.31
CA GLU A 22 -7.66 -0.57 19.74
C GLU A 22 -8.41 -0.56 18.40
N ARG A 23 -9.53 0.14 18.31
CA ARG A 23 -10.29 0.28 17.06
C ARG A 23 -9.47 0.95 15.97
N LEU A 24 -8.75 2.02 16.30
CA LEU A 24 -7.88 2.72 15.35
C LEU A 24 -6.76 1.81 14.83
N LYS A 25 -6.13 1.00 15.70
CA LYS A 25 -5.12 0.01 15.28
C LYS A 25 -5.69 -1.02 14.29
N ILE A 26 -6.92 -1.49 14.51
CA ILE A 26 -7.58 -2.42 13.58
C ILE A 26 -7.82 -1.73 12.23
N LEU A 27 -8.30 -0.49 12.23
CA LEU A 27 -8.55 0.27 11.00
C LEU A 27 -7.25 0.53 10.23
N GLU A 28 -6.18 0.95 10.91
CA GLU A 28 -4.85 1.13 10.31
C GLU A 28 -4.33 -0.18 9.71
N ALA A 29 -4.53 -1.31 10.40
CA ALA A 29 -4.14 -2.62 9.89
C ALA A 29 -4.91 -3.02 8.62
N LEU A 30 -6.22 -2.73 8.56
CA LEU A 30 -7.05 -2.97 7.37
C LEU A 30 -6.63 -2.08 6.19
N GLU A 31 -6.36 -0.81 6.45
CA GLU A 31 -5.90 0.14 5.43
C GLU A 31 -4.52 -0.26 4.89
N THR A 32 -3.59 -0.60 5.79
CA THR A 32 -2.28 -1.14 5.43
C THR A 32 -2.43 -2.41 4.61
N HIS A 33 -3.33 -3.32 4.99
CA HIS A 33 -3.57 -4.55 4.25
C HIS A 33 -4.05 -4.25 2.83
N LYS A 34 -5.01 -3.34 2.66
CA LYS A 34 -5.52 -2.93 1.35
C LYS A 34 -4.44 -2.29 0.48
N SER A 35 -3.63 -1.39 1.04
CA SER A 35 -2.53 -0.74 0.30
C SER A 35 -1.36 -1.67 0.01
N MET A 36 -1.22 -2.76 0.76
CA MET A 36 -0.20 -3.79 0.54
C MET A 36 -0.68 -4.91 -0.39
N MET A 37 -2.00 -5.03 -0.63
CA MET A 37 -2.53 -6.00 -1.60
C MET A 37 -1.99 -5.70 -2.99
N GLY A 38 -1.23 -6.65 -3.54
CA GLY A 38 -0.56 -6.52 -4.85
C GLY A 38 0.87 -5.97 -4.76
N LEU A 39 1.28 -5.33 -3.66
CA LEU A 39 2.67 -4.96 -3.42
C LEU A 39 3.45 -6.16 -2.89
N HIS A 40 4.38 -6.64 -3.69
CA HIS A 40 5.33 -7.69 -3.33
C HIS A 40 6.72 -7.31 -3.85
N SER A 41 7.78 -7.90 -3.28
CA SER A 41 9.12 -7.72 -3.84
C SER A 41 9.14 -8.17 -5.31
N GLY A 42 9.69 -7.34 -6.19
CA GLY A 42 9.64 -7.54 -7.64
C GLY A 42 8.42 -6.95 -8.35
N ALA A 43 7.38 -6.51 -7.62
CA ALA A 43 6.23 -5.86 -8.23
C ALA A 43 6.62 -4.56 -8.93
N ARG A 44 6.06 -4.32 -10.12
CA ARG A 44 6.21 -3.06 -10.84
C ARG A 44 5.19 -2.05 -10.34
N VAL A 45 5.64 -0.85 -10.00
CA VAL A 45 4.82 0.19 -9.38
C VAL A 45 5.10 1.56 -9.98
N SER A 46 4.13 2.46 -9.85
CA SER A 46 4.29 3.88 -10.13
C SER A 46 3.90 4.73 -8.93
N PHE A 47 4.50 5.91 -8.82
CA PHE A 47 4.17 6.93 -7.83
C PHE A 47 4.51 8.33 -8.34
N THR A 48 4.02 9.36 -7.68
CA THR A 48 4.36 10.75 -8.00
C THR A 48 5.51 11.23 -7.13
N SER A 49 6.56 11.76 -7.75
CA SER A 49 7.70 12.36 -7.06
C SER A 49 7.28 13.65 -6.35
N PRO A 50 8.07 14.14 -5.38
CA PRO A 50 7.82 15.45 -4.77
C PRO A 50 7.78 16.61 -5.77
N GLY A 51 8.43 16.46 -6.95
CA GLY A 51 8.39 17.43 -8.04
C GLY A 51 7.18 17.30 -8.97
N GLY A 52 6.24 16.40 -8.68
CA GLY A 52 5.04 16.17 -9.49
C GLY A 52 5.23 15.19 -10.66
N GLU A 53 6.45 14.68 -10.88
CA GLU A 53 6.73 13.74 -11.95
C GLU A 53 6.26 12.33 -11.60
N ARG A 54 5.62 11.64 -12.55
CA ARG A 54 5.30 10.22 -12.38
C ARG A 54 6.57 9.39 -12.58
N ILE A 55 6.92 8.61 -11.56
CA ILE A 55 8.07 7.71 -11.56
C ILE A 55 7.57 6.27 -11.56
N GLU A 56 8.22 5.43 -12.35
CA GLU A 56 8.03 3.97 -12.33
C GLU A 56 9.26 3.27 -11.79
N GLY A 57 9.04 2.14 -11.15
CA GLY A 57 10.12 1.32 -10.62
C GLY A 57 9.63 -0.02 -10.11
N THR A 58 10.58 -0.79 -9.57
CA THR A 58 10.34 -2.12 -9.01
C THR A 58 10.49 -2.08 -7.50
N VAL A 59 9.57 -2.73 -6.79
CA VAL A 59 9.66 -2.89 -5.34
C VAL A 59 10.85 -3.77 -4.98
N MET A 60 11.82 -3.22 -4.25
CA MET A 60 12.99 -3.94 -3.76
C MET A 60 12.79 -4.46 -2.34
N LYS A 61 12.12 -3.68 -1.48
CA LYS A 61 11.85 -4.04 -0.07
C LYS A 61 10.53 -3.48 0.38
N LEU A 62 9.78 -4.28 1.15
CA LEU A 62 8.48 -3.92 1.70
C LEU A 62 8.56 -3.83 3.23
N ASN A 63 8.22 -2.67 3.80
CA ASN A 63 7.97 -2.51 5.23
C ASN A 63 6.54 -1.97 5.43
N ARG A 64 5.99 -2.09 6.65
CA ARG A 64 4.61 -1.64 6.93
C ARG A 64 4.36 -0.15 6.62
N LYS A 65 5.36 0.71 6.82
CA LYS A 65 5.23 2.17 6.62
C LYS A 65 5.88 2.69 5.34
N THR A 66 6.85 1.95 4.80
CA THR A 66 7.68 2.40 3.68
C THR A 66 8.01 1.23 2.77
N VAL A 67 7.99 1.50 1.48
CA VAL A 67 8.38 0.59 0.42
C VAL A 67 9.57 1.19 -0.29
N THR A 68 10.64 0.41 -0.44
CA THR A 68 11.79 0.82 -1.22
C THR A 68 11.57 0.44 -2.67
N VAL A 69 11.50 1.43 -3.56
CA VAL A 69 11.34 1.28 -5.00
C VAL A 69 12.65 1.64 -5.69
N VAL A 70 13.07 0.83 -6.67
CA VAL A 70 14.24 1.08 -7.52
C VAL A 70 13.76 1.36 -8.94
N THR A 71 14.11 2.51 -9.50
CA THR A 71 13.81 2.84 -10.90
C THR A 71 14.74 2.09 -11.86
N ASP A 72 14.43 2.08 -13.17
CA ASP A 72 15.26 1.37 -14.16
C ASP A 72 16.67 1.95 -14.32
N VAL A 73 16.84 3.23 -13.99
CA VAL A 73 18.14 3.91 -13.91
C VAL A 73 18.86 3.67 -12.58
N GLY A 74 18.34 2.80 -11.71
CA GLY A 74 18.97 2.40 -10.45
C GLY A 74 18.74 3.35 -9.27
N ARG A 75 17.91 4.40 -9.42
CA ARG A 75 17.62 5.35 -8.34
C ARG A 75 16.68 4.70 -7.31
N ARG A 76 17.00 4.86 -6.02
CA ARG A 76 16.21 4.34 -4.89
C ARG A 76 15.30 5.41 -4.30
N TRP A 77 14.07 5.01 -4.00
CA TRP A 77 13.05 5.83 -3.36
C TRP A 77 12.42 5.08 -2.19
N ASN A 78 12.15 5.78 -1.09
CA ASN A 78 11.32 5.27 0.00
C ASN A 78 9.97 5.96 -0.08
N VAL A 79 8.92 5.20 -0.35
CA VAL A 79 7.57 5.71 -0.62
C VAL A 79 6.57 5.02 0.30
N SER A 80 5.56 5.74 0.77
CA SER A 80 4.46 5.12 1.53
C SER A 80 3.72 4.12 0.64
N PRO A 81 3.36 2.91 1.14
CA PRO A 81 2.59 1.93 0.38
C PRO A 81 1.29 2.52 -0.23
N HIS A 82 0.65 3.45 0.48
CA HIS A 82 -0.61 4.09 0.05
C HIS A 82 -0.43 5.03 -1.16
N LEU A 83 0.80 5.44 -1.48
CA LEU A 83 1.13 6.30 -2.63
C LEU A 83 1.61 5.49 -3.84
N LEU A 84 1.71 4.16 -3.71
CA LEU A 84 2.11 3.28 -4.80
C LEU A 84 0.89 2.72 -5.53
N SER A 85 0.95 2.74 -6.84
CA SER A 85 0.01 2.05 -7.72
C SER A 85 0.71 0.91 -8.43
N VAL A 86 0.22 -0.32 -8.25
CA VAL A 86 0.73 -1.50 -8.96
C VAL A 86 0.43 -1.36 -10.45
N ILE A 87 1.46 -1.56 -11.28
CA ILE A 87 1.32 -1.64 -12.73
C ILE A 87 1.11 -3.12 -13.07
N VAL A 88 -0.14 -3.52 -13.27
CA VAL A 88 -0.45 -4.85 -13.82
C VAL A 88 -0.09 -4.79 -15.30
N LYS A 89 1.06 -5.36 -15.69
CA LYS A 89 1.25 -5.70 -17.10
C LYS A 89 0.28 -6.84 -17.38
N GLU A 90 -0.81 -6.56 -18.10
CA GLU A 90 -1.46 -7.64 -18.84
C GLU A 90 -0.39 -8.27 -19.72
N VAL A 91 -0.01 -9.51 -19.39
CA VAL A 91 0.80 -10.31 -20.28
C VAL A 91 -0.15 -10.65 -21.43
N SER A 92 -0.16 -9.81 -22.47
CA SER A 92 -0.60 -10.21 -23.80
C SER A 92 0.42 -11.25 -24.29
N GLY A 93 0.32 -12.46 -23.75
CA GLY A 93 1.02 -13.61 -24.26
C GLY A 93 0.38 -13.94 -25.60
N ASN A 94 1.05 -13.59 -26.70
CA ASN A 94 0.71 -14.11 -28.01
C ASN A 94 0.77 -15.64 -27.94
N VAL A 95 -0.40 -16.27 -27.80
CA VAL A 95 -0.56 -17.71 -27.97
C VAL A 95 -0.35 -18.00 -29.45
N VAL A 96 0.86 -18.42 -29.82
CA VAL A 96 1.12 -18.96 -31.16
C VAL A 96 0.60 -20.40 -31.16
N ASP A 97 -0.57 -20.60 -31.78
CA ASP A 97 -1.13 -21.92 -32.07
C ASP A 97 -0.22 -22.63 -33.10
N ILE A 98 0.69 -23.49 -32.63
CA ILE A 98 1.45 -24.39 -33.50
C ILE A 98 0.49 -25.52 -33.88
N ARG A 99 -0.33 -25.28 -34.90
CA ARG A 99 -1.07 -26.35 -35.57
C ARG A 99 -0.06 -27.30 -36.20
N SER A 100 0.11 -28.45 -35.56
CA SER A 100 0.86 -29.60 -36.04
C SER A 100 0.32 -30.01 -37.42
N ARG A 101 1.14 -29.86 -38.47
CA ARG A 101 0.90 -30.55 -39.74
C ARG A 101 1.04 -32.06 -39.51
N LYS A 102 -0.01 -32.81 -39.80
CA LYS A 102 0.08 -34.16 -40.36
C LYS A 102 -0.99 -34.30 -41.43
#